data_AF-A0A933VXV0-F1
#
_entry.id   AF-A0A933VXV0-F1
#
_cell.length_a   1.000
_cell.length_b   1.000
_cell.length_c   1.000
_cell.angle_alpha   90.00
_cell.angle_beta   90.00
_cell.angle_gamma   90.00
#
_symmetry.space_group_name_H-M   'P 1'
#
loop_
_entity.id
_entity.type
_entity.pdbx_description
1 polymer ?
#
loop_
_entity_poly.entity_id
_entity_poly.type
_entity_poly.pdbx_seq_one_letter_code
_entity_poly.pdbx_strand_id
1 'polypeptide(L)' 'MKAQIAIVRVTSVFGNKTIYPVNDAAVVFARIAGTKTLTMPTVNKMKQLGYEVLVQKESL' A
#
# COMPACT_ATOMS: atom_id res chain seq x y z
N MET A 1 -22.03 -0.74 -3.62
CA MET A 1 -20.91 -1.71 -3.58
C MET A 1 -19.93 -1.26 -2.52
N LYS A 2 -19.43 -2.16 -1.67
CA LYS A 2 -18.48 -1.83 -0.60
C LYS A 2 -17.06 -1.82 -1.18
N ALA A 3 -16.37 -0.68 -1.14
CA ALA A 3 -14.97 -0.61 -1.56
C ALA A 3 -14.10 -1.45 -0.60
N GLN A 4 -13.12 -2.16 -1.13
CA GLN A 4 -12.13 -2.86 -0.31
C GLN A 4 -11.04 -1.87 0.11
N ILE A 5 -10.63 -1.93 1.38
CA ILE A 5 -9.66 -1.00 1.96
C ILE A 5 -8.28 -1.67 2.00
N ALA A 6 -7.29 -1.00 1.43
CA ALA A 6 -5.88 -1.34 1.57
C ALA A 6 -5.19 -0.29 2.44
N ILE A 7 -4.61 -0.71 3.56
CA ILE A 7 -3.90 0.18 4.48
C ILE A 7 -2.40 0.08 4.19
N VAL A 8 -1.75 1.23 4.05
CA VAL A 8 -0.31 1.33 3.79
C VAL A 8 0.36 2.27 4.78
N ARG A 9 1.65 2.07 5.05
CA ARG A 9 2.50 3.00 5.81
C ARG A 9 3.57 3.55 4.89
N VAL A 10 3.73 4.87 4.88
CA VAL A 10 4.78 5.53 4.10
C VAL A 10 5.92 5.91 5.05
N THR A 11 7.11 5.38 4.79
CA THR A 11 8.32 5.62 5.59
C THR A 11 9.42 6.18 4.69
N SER A 12 10.28 7.05 5.22
CA SER A 12 11.52 7.45 4.55
C SER A 12 12.65 6.54 5.01
N VAL A 13 13.31 5.85 4.08
CA VAL A 13 14.48 5.00 4.34
C VAL A 13 15.65 5.57 3.52
N PHE A 14 16.69 6.07 4.20
CA PHE A 14 17.86 6.69 3.56
C PHE A 14 17.48 7.76 2.51
N GLY A 15 16.46 8.58 2.81
CA GLY A 15 15.95 9.62 1.90
C GLY A 15 14.94 9.14 0.85
N ASN A 16 14.70 7.82 0.74
CA ASN A 16 13.76 7.25 -0.22
C ASN A 16 12.39 6.96 0.42
N LYS A 17 11.32 7.45 -0.19
CA LYS A 17 9.95 7.12 0.23
C LYS A 17 9.63 5.67 -0.12
N THR A 18 9.35 4.88 0.89
CA THR A 18 9.01 3.46 0.79
C THR A 18 7.60 3.24 1.34
N ILE A 19 6.79 2.46 0.60
CA ILE A 19 5.39 2.20 0.95
C ILE A 19 5.27 0.76 1.45
N TYR A 20 4.98 0.57 2.73
CA TYR A 20 4.80 -0.75 3.33
C TYR A 20 3.31 -1.12 3.36
N PRO A 21 2.93 -2.34 2.97
CA PRO A 21 1.59 -2.84 3.19
C PRO A 21 1.36 -3.09 4.70
N VAL A 22 0.15 -2.79 5.21
CA VAL A 22 -0.20 -2.94 6.64
C VAL A 22 -1.25 -4.02 6.87
N ASN A 23 -2.22 -4.18 5.97
CA ASN A 23 -3.26 -5.20 6.07
C ASN A 23 -3.17 -6.26 4.96
N ASP A 24 -3.90 -7.36 5.10
CA ASP A 24 -3.86 -8.49 4.17
C ASP A 24 -4.13 -8.09 2.71
N ALA A 25 -5.09 -7.19 2.49
CA ALA A 25 -5.39 -6.67 1.16
C ALA A 25 -4.15 -6.03 0.50
N ALA A 26 -3.45 -5.13 1.21
CA ALA A 26 -2.23 -4.50 0.72
C ALA A 26 -1.08 -5.51 0.56
N VAL A 27 -0.96 -6.49 1.48
CA VAL A 27 0.10 -7.52 1.45
C VAL A 27 -0.02 -8.41 0.21
N VAL A 28 -1.23 -8.76 -0.21
CA VAL A 28 -1.46 -9.56 -1.43
C VAL A 28 -0.85 -8.89 -2.65
N PHE A 29 -1.03 -7.57 -2.83
CA PHE A 29 -0.47 -6.85 -3.96
C PHE A 29 1.06 -6.80 -3.94
N ALA A 30 1.68 -6.68 -2.78
CA ALA A 30 3.13 -6.76 -2.65
C ALA A 30 3.65 -8.15 -3.05
N ARG A 31 2.97 -9.22 -2.60
CA ARG A 31 3.31 -10.60 -2.96
C ARG A 31 3.14 -10.87 -4.45
N ILE A 32 2.04 -10.42 -5.07
CA ILE A 32 1.81 -10.53 -6.51
C ILE A 32 2.93 -9.82 -7.29
N ALA A 33 3.38 -8.66 -6.82
CA ALA A 33 4.48 -7.92 -7.42
C ALA A 33 5.87 -8.52 -7.12
N GLY A 34 5.97 -9.56 -6.29
CA GLY A 34 7.24 -10.16 -5.88
C GLY A 34 8.07 -9.30 -4.94
N THR A 35 7.46 -8.32 -4.26
CA THR A 35 8.14 -7.34 -3.41
C THR A 35 7.64 -7.37 -1.96
N LYS A 36 8.44 -6.83 -1.03
CA LYS A 36 8.01 -6.62 0.37
C LYS A 36 7.28 -5.28 0.59
N THR A 37 7.43 -4.37 -0.35
CA THR A 37 6.90 -3.00 -0.34
C THR A 37 6.10 -2.77 -1.60
N LEU A 38 5.18 -1.80 -1.57
CA LEU A 38 4.41 -1.40 -2.73
C LEU A 38 5.16 -0.31 -3.48
N THR A 39 5.17 -0.44 -4.81
CA THR A 39 5.64 0.63 -5.69
C THR A 39 4.48 1.58 -6.00
N MET A 40 4.77 2.82 -6.42
CA MET A 40 3.73 3.75 -6.86
C MET A 40 2.88 3.17 -8.02
N PRO A 41 3.47 2.51 -9.04
CA PRO A 41 2.69 1.78 -10.04
C PRO A 41 1.74 0.73 -9.46
N THR A 42 2.16 -0.03 -8.45
CA THR A 42 1.30 -1.03 -7.78
C THR A 42 0.12 -0.35 -7.08
N VAL A 43 0.39 0.73 -6.33
CA VAL A 43 -0.67 1.52 -5.64
C VAL A 43 -1.68 2.09 -6.65
N ASN A 44 -1.21 2.60 -7.79
CA ASN A 44 -2.10 3.11 -8.83
C ASN A 44 -2.99 2.02 -9.42
N LYS A 45 -2.46 0.81 -9.65
CA LYS A 45 -3.23 -0.35 -10.11
C LYS A 45 -4.25 -0.81 -9.08
N MET A 46 -3.91 -0.79 -7.79
CA MET A 46 -4.87 -1.07 -6.71
C MET A 46 -6.07 -0.12 -6.78
N LYS A 47 -5.84 1.19 -6.95
CA LYS A 47 -6.90 2.18 -7.11
C LYS A 47 -7.77 1.93 -8.36
N GLN A 48 -7.14 1.59 -9.49
CA GLN A 48 -7.85 1.24 -10.72
C GLN A 48 -8.75 0.00 -10.57
N LEU A 49 -8.35 -0.95 -9.72
CA LEU A 49 -9.14 -2.15 -9.38
C LEU A 49 -10.26 -1.87 -8.36
N GLY A 50 -10.43 -0.63 -7.92
CA GLY A 50 -11.50 -0.23 -7.00
C GLY A 50 -11.15 -0.34 -5.52
N TYR A 51 -9.86 -0.47 -5.16
CA TYR A 51 -9.43 -0.40 -3.77
C TYR A 51 -9.28 1.05 -3.31
N GLU A 52 -9.79 1.33 -2.12
CA GLU A 52 -9.47 2.55 -1.40
C GLU A 52 -8.14 2.35 -0.66
N VAL A 53 -7.13 3.19 -0.97
CA VAL A 53 -5.80 3.10 -0.35
C VAL A 53 -5.68 4.16 0.73
N LEU A 54 -5.63 3.73 1.99
CA LEU A 54 -5.51 4.60 3.16
C LEU A 54 -4.10 4.55 3.72
N VAL A 55 -3.57 5.71 4.10
CA VAL A 55 -2.27 5.79 4.78
C VAL A 55 -2.51 5.71 6.29
N GLN A 56 -1.86 4.77 6.95
CA GLN A 56 -1.83 4.69 8.41
C GLN A 56 -1.23 5.98 8.96
N LYS A 57 -2.00 6.74 9.73
CA LYS A 57 -1.45 7.85 10.52
C LYS A 57 -0.58 7.26 11.63
N GLU A 58 0.66 7.72 11.73
CA GLU A 58 1.44 7.55 12.95
C GLU A 58 0.81 8.42 14.04
N SER A 59 0.46 7.81 15.18
CA SER A 59 0.16 8.55 16.39
C SER A 59 1.49 8.98 17.01
N LEU A 60 1.68 10.29 17.18
CA LEU A 60 2.76 10.87 17.99
C LEU A 60 2.43 10.74 19.49
#